data_AF-A0A1J5MKF4-F1
#
_entry.id   AF-A0A1J5MKF4-F1
#
_cell.length_a   1.000
_cell.length_b   1.000
_cell.length_c   1.000
_cell.angle_alpha   90.00
_cell.angle_beta   90.00
_cell.angle_gamma   90.00
#
_symmetry.space_group_name_H-M   'P 1'
#
loop_
_entity.id
_entity.type
_entity.pdbx_description
1 polymer ?
#
loop_
_entity_poly.entity_id
_entity_poly.type
_entity_poly.pdbx_seq_one_letter_code
_entity_poly.pdbx_strand_id
1 'polypeptide(L)'
;MTKNNLLLAIGLTMTSPLTLANVVLSEVLYDAPNNDTTEEYVELFNASCNAINLNDYKLQDNGVTYQLSGTIEPSSYFVVARNANGYQGLFNQSPNLSNLSLSLGNSGDYVKLLKNNNTIDTVAWEGGLSGWSISTRNKSIHRTSLNSGNSAWAVSSNAGSHLSGSLSHDCAPVVDDSKLENNQAKTGLSATRGNTLNFTFDVPANASKLDVSIAGSNGDADLIVSLNNNELCKPYLHGSNEACNLTNPAAGSYSIDVDAYTSFNNVTLLAKVTAATVTPPPPPPSGDYNYDVYYQSAIGKSGTALKSALNTLAKDHVRFSYSQAWDGLGYADEDPNNTNNVILLYTGRSEPKTNRAGMSNSQDAWNREHVWAKSHGFPSSGQHAYTDFHHLRPADVSVNSARGNKDFLNGGSEIGEAPGNFTDSDSFQAADTVKGDVARMIFYMDVRYEGGDNSGTPDLSIANGTTSTGVAQLGDLCTLLQWHLDDPVNNWERRRNNRIFEWQKNRNPFIDNPQWATALYQSQCP
;
A
#
# COMPACT_ATOMS: atom_id res chain seq x y z
N MET A 1 39.26 -63.69 1.01
CA MET A 1 39.68 -62.28 0.86
C MET A 1 38.51 -61.41 1.25
N THR A 2 38.50 -60.96 2.50
CA THR A 2 37.58 -59.95 3.04
C THR A 2 37.98 -58.59 2.49
N LYS A 3 37.07 -57.87 1.83
CA LYS A 3 37.25 -56.45 1.50
C LYS A 3 36.12 -55.65 2.14
N ASN A 4 36.55 -54.74 3.01
CA ASN A 4 35.77 -53.76 3.74
C ASN A 4 34.91 -52.90 2.79
N ASN A 5 33.62 -52.77 3.11
CA ASN A 5 32.79 -51.68 2.62
C ASN A 5 33.09 -50.43 3.46
N LEU A 6 33.74 -49.45 2.83
CA LEU A 6 33.89 -48.11 3.36
C LEU A 6 32.58 -47.36 3.12
N LEU A 7 31.75 -47.19 4.16
CA LEU A 7 30.64 -46.25 4.12
C LEU A 7 31.20 -44.83 4.17
N LEU A 8 31.12 -44.11 3.05
CA LEU A 8 31.30 -42.66 3.02
C LEU A 8 29.93 -42.03 3.27
N ALA A 9 29.62 -41.71 4.53
CA ALA A 9 28.44 -40.92 4.88
C ALA A 9 28.70 -39.46 4.48
N ILE A 10 28.22 -39.06 3.30
CA ILE A 10 28.08 -37.65 2.95
C ILE A 10 26.86 -37.15 3.72
N GLY A 11 27.10 -36.56 4.90
CA GLY A 11 26.09 -35.81 5.63
C GLY A 11 25.69 -34.59 4.82
N LEU A 12 24.61 -34.71 4.05
CA LEU A 12 23.95 -33.55 3.48
C LEU A 12 23.27 -32.81 4.63
N THR A 13 23.88 -31.72 5.09
CA THR A 13 23.23 -30.80 6.02
C THR A 13 22.02 -30.21 5.32
N MET A 14 20.82 -30.68 5.66
CA MET A 14 19.60 -29.95 5.34
C MET A 14 19.63 -28.66 6.14
N THR A 15 19.95 -27.55 5.49
CA THR A 15 19.66 -26.23 6.02
C THR A 15 18.15 -26.06 5.95
N SER A 16 17.47 -26.24 7.10
CA SER A 16 16.09 -25.81 7.26
C SER A 16 15.99 -24.34 6.87
N PRO A 17 15.00 -23.92 6.06
CA PRO A 17 14.75 -22.49 5.88
C PRO A 17 14.44 -21.91 7.27
N LEU A 18 15.23 -20.91 7.69
CA LEU A 18 14.97 -20.18 8.92
C LEU A 18 13.56 -19.59 8.83
N THR A 19 12.67 -20.02 9.72
CA THR A 19 11.36 -19.38 9.89
C THR A 19 11.62 -17.98 10.43
N LEU A 20 11.39 -16.96 9.60
CA LEU A 20 11.50 -15.57 10.01
C LEU A 20 10.46 -15.28 11.11
N ALA A 21 10.88 -14.63 12.19
CA ALA A 21 9.95 -14.16 13.22
C ALA A 21 9.14 -12.96 12.69
N ASN A 22 7.83 -12.94 12.94
CA ASN A 22 6.95 -11.87 12.47
C ASN A 22 7.26 -10.51 13.13
N VAL A 23 7.83 -10.50 14.34
CA VAL A 23 8.36 -9.32 15.02
C VAL A 23 9.83 -9.57 15.30
N VAL A 24 10.68 -8.60 14.99
CA VAL A 24 12.13 -8.65 15.21
C VAL A 24 12.60 -7.42 15.99
N LEU A 25 13.73 -7.53 16.67
CA LEU A 25 14.47 -6.42 17.25
C LEU A 25 15.16 -5.65 16.13
N SER A 26 14.90 -4.35 15.99
CA SER A 26 15.44 -3.52 14.91
C SER A 26 16.55 -2.58 15.35
N GLU A 27 16.50 -2.04 16.57
CA GLU A 27 17.50 -1.09 17.05
C GLU A 27 17.65 -1.14 18.57
N VAL A 28 18.86 -0.91 19.08
CA VAL A 28 19.16 -0.80 20.52
C VAL A 28 20.15 0.34 20.74
N LEU A 29 19.80 1.27 21.64
CA LEU A 29 20.74 2.22 22.23
C LEU A 29 21.04 1.78 23.66
N TYR A 30 22.24 1.23 23.88
CA TYR A 30 22.67 0.66 25.16
C TYR A 30 23.78 1.47 25.87
N ASP A 31 24.54 2.31 25.15
CA ASP A 31 25.53 3.24 25.73
C ASP A 31 25.15 4.64 25.24
N ALA A 32 24.27 5.29 26.00
CA ALA A 32 23.56 6.50 25.61
C ALA A 32 24.45 7.75 25.75
N PRO A 33 24.24 8.78 24.90
CA PRO A 33 25.17 9.91 24.81
C PRO A 33 25.28 10.75 26.08
N ASN A 34 24.21 10.86 26.89
CA ASN A 34 24.21 11.71 28.08
C ASN A 34 23.87 10.94 29.36
N ASN A 35 22.85 10.08 29.33
CA ASN A 35 22.35 9.41 30.53
C ASN A 35 21.64 8.08 30.24
N ASP A 36 22.36 6.98 30.41
CA ASP A 36 21.88 5.60 30.28
C ASP A 36 20.62 5.32 31.11
N THR A 37 20.48 5.95 32.27
CA THR A 37 19.30 5.72 33.14
C THR A 37 18.00 6.26 32.58
N THR A 38 18.05 7.08 31.52
CA THR A 38 16.87 7.72 30.91
C THR A 38 16.79 7.56 29.40
N GLU A 39 17.91 7.40 28.71
CA GLU A 39 17.98 7.56 27.25
C GLU A 39 18.04 6.23 26.48
N GLU A 40 18.32 5.12 27.16
CA GLU A 40 18.32 3.78 26.55
C GLU A 40 16.97 3.42 25.91
N TYR A 41 17.00 2.67 24.81
CA TYR A 41 15.79 2.12 24.21
C TYR A 41 16.06 0.84 23.43
N VAL A 42 14.97 0.09 23.22
CA VAL A 42 14.89 -1.04 22.30
C VAL A 42 13.77 -0.76 21.30
N GLU A 43 14.03 -0.98 20.04
CA GLU A 43 13.06 -0.86 18.96
C GLU A 43 12.75 -2.22 18.35
N LEU A 44 11.48 -2.41 17.98
CA LEU A 44 10.96 -3.57 17.29
C LEU A 44 10.48 -3.19 15.89
N PHE A 45 10.52 -4.15 14.97
CA PHE A 45 9.97 -4.04 13.63
C PHE A 45 8.98 -5.19 13.36
N ASN A 46 7.83 -4.85 12.77
CA ASN A 46 6.86 -5.83 12.29
C ASN A 46 7.23 -6.28 10.88
N ALA A 47 7.92 -7.41 10.80
CA ALA A 47 8.30 -8.05 9.55
C ALA A 47 7.16 -8.88 8.92
N SER A 48 5.91 -8.67 9.32
CA SER A 48 4.74 -9.32 8.74
C SER A 48 3.82 -8.35 8.01
N CYS A 49 2.90 -8.91 7.24
CA CYS A 49 1.89 -8.16 6.48
C CYS A 49 0.63 -7.83 7.29
N ASN A 50 0.58 -8.17 8.58
CA ASN A 50 -0.58 -7.95 9.44
C ASN A 50 -0.21 -7.13 10.66
N ALA A 51 -1.16 -6.35 11.19
CA ALA A 51 -1.00 -5.72 12.49
C ALA A 51 -0.79 -6.80 13.57
N ILE A 52 0.20 -6.60 14.44
CA ILE A 52 0.54 -7.57 15.50
C ILE A 52 0.23 -6.95 16.86
N ASN A 53 -0.62 -7.63 17.61
CA ASN A 53 -0.82 -7.36 19.02
C ASN A 53 0.37 -7.89 19.84
N LEU A 54 0.96 -7.03 20.68
CA LEU A 54 2.17 -7.32 21.44
C LEU A 54 1.91 -7.93 22.84
N ASN A 55 0.66 -8.19 23.24
CA ASN A 55 0.33 -8.71 24.56
C ASN A 55 0.95 -10.09 24.87
N ASP A 56 1.24 -10.90 23.86
CA ASP A 56 1.91 -12.20 24.01
C ASP A 56 3.45 -12.11 23.93
N TYR A 57 3.99 -10.90 23.78
CA TYR A 57 5.41 -10.64 23.58
C TYR A 57 6.05 -10.00 24.81
N LYS A 58 7.33 -10.30 25.02
CA LYS A 58 8.14 -9.67 26.07
C LYS A 58 9.58 -9.54 25.65
N LEU A 59 10.23 -8.50 26.16
CA LEU A 59 11.67 -8.38 26.15
C LEU A 59 12.24 -9.11 27.37
N GLN A 60 13.41 -9.70 27.22
CA GLN A 60 14.15 -10.33 28.32
C GLN A 60 15.63 -9.98 28.24
N ASP A 61 16.18 -9.61 29.38
CA ASP A 61 17.61 -9.48 29.61
C ASP A 61 17.95 -10.16 30.95
N ASN A 62 19.02 -10.96 30.99
CA ASN A 62 19.56 -11.60 32.21
C ASN A 62 18.51 -12.27 33.13
N GLY A 63 17.42 -12.79 32.53
CA GLY A 63 16.31 -13.43 33.23
C GLY A 63 15.20 -12.47 33.69
N VAL A 64 15.46 -11.16 33.72
CA VAL A 64 14.45 -10.11 33.94
C VAL A 64 13.63 -9.92 32.67
N THR A 65 12.32 -9.78 32.81
CA THR A 65 11.42 -9.60 31.66
C THR A 65 10.68 -8.28 31.74
N TYR A 66 10.44 -7.69 30.58
CA TYR A 66 9.58 -6.53 30.40
C TYR A 66 8.43 -6.90 29.46
N GLN A 67 7.20 -6.84 29.97
CA GLN A 67 6.00 -7.20 29.23
C GLN A 67 5.67 -6.12 28.20
N LEU A 68 5.47 -6.51 26.94
CA LEU A 68 5.03 -5.60 25.89
C LEU A 68 3.50 -5.51 25.87
N SER A 69 3.00 -4.41 25.31
CA SER A 69 1.59 -4.14 25.10
C SER A 69 1.41 -3.20 23.91
N GLY A 70 0.18 -3.12 23.39
CA GLY A 70 -0.14 -2.32 22.21
C GLY A 70 -0.09 -3.12 20.91
N THR A 71 -0.11 -2.41 19.79
CA THR A 71 -0.15 -2.98 18.44
C THR A 71 0.96 -2.35 17.61
N ILE A 72 1.61 -3.16 16.77
CA ILE A 72 2.55 -2.70 15.74
C ILE A 72 1.94 -2.99 14.37
N GLU A 73 1.72 -1.94 13.56
CA GLU A 73 1.19 -2.07 12.21
C GLU A 73 2.17 -2.79 11.27
N PRO A 74 1.71 -3.37 10.14
CA PRO A 74 2.61 -4.01 9.17
C PRO A 74 3.74 -3.08 8.74
N SER A 75 4.96 -3.63 8.61
CA SER A 75 6.15 -2.85 8.17
C SER A 75 6.41 -1.57 8.98
N SER A 76 5.95 -1.53 10.23
CA SER A 76 6.11 -0.39 11.13
C SER A 76 7.01 -0.74 12.30
N TYR A 77 7.43 0.30 13.02
CA TYR A 77 8.35 0.21 14.16
C TYR A 77 7.63 0.46 15.48
N PHE A 78 8.17 -0.10 16.57
CA PHE A 78 7.63 0.07 17.92
C PHE A 78 8.77 0.26 18.92
N VAL A 79 8.85 1.44 19.51
CA VAL A 79 9.92 1.85 20.42
C VAL A 79 9.51 1.63 21.87
N VAL A 80 10.39 0.98 22.63
CA VAL A 80 10.30 0.79 24.07
C VAL A 80 11.46 1.51 24.75
N ALA A 81 11.19 2.67 25.34
CA ALA A 81 12.21 3.52 25.95
C ALA A 81 12.35 3.31 27.46
N ARG A 82 13.56 3.53 27.98
CA ARG A 82 13.88 3.60 29.42
C ARG A 82 13.03 4.66 30.12
N ASN A 83 13.02 5.88 29.58
CA ASN A 83 12.20 6.98 30.08
C ASN A 83 11.61 7.78 28.91
N ALA A 84 10.32 8.13 28.99
CA ALA A 84 9.64 8.86 27.92
C ALA A 84 10.25 10.25 27.67
N ASN A 85 10.60 11.00 28.73
CA ASN A 85 11.21 12.32 28.62
C ASN A 85 12.65 12.24 28.12
N GLY A 86 13.41 11.23 28.54
CA GLY A 86 14.76 10.98 28.02
C GLY A 86 14.76 10.72 26.52
N TYR A 87 13.88 9.83 26.05
CA TYR A 87 13.71 9.56 24.63
C TYR A 87 13.23 10.80 23.84
N GLN A 88 12.25 11.53 24.38
CA GLN A 88 11.77 12.78 23.78
C GLN A 88 12.87 13.85 23.72
N GLY A 89 13.75 13.92 24.72
CA GLY A 89 14.89 14.83 24.73
C GLY A 89 15.90 14.54 23.60
N LEU A 90 16.10 13.26 23.26
CA LEU A 90 17.01 12.86 22.18
C LEU A 90 16.40 13.04 20.78
N PHE A 91 15.12 12.70 20.60
CA PHE A 91 14.52 12.55 19.28
C PHE A 91 13.35 13.48 18.98
N ASN A 92 12.94 14.32 19.94
CA ASN A 92 11.75 15.17 19.87
C ASN A 92 10.47 14.39 19.52
N GLN A 93 10.37 13.15 19.98
CA GLN A 93 9.27 12.23 19.73
C GLN A 93 8.92 11.43 21.00
N SER A 94 7.66 11.04 21.14
CA SER A 94 7.25 10.12 22.21
C SER A 94 7.51 8.66 21.80
N PRO A 95 8.02 7.81 22.71
CA PRO A 95 8.12 6.37 22.43
C PRO A 95 6.73 5.72 22.48
N ASN A 96 6.55 4.57 21.83
CA ASN A 96 5.29 3.81 21.91
C ASN A 96 5.05 3.27 23.32
N LEU A 97 6.12 2.88 24.02
CA LEU A 97 6.08 2.39 25.38
C LEU A 97 7.29 2.90 26.17
N SER A 98 7.12 3.10 27.47
CA SER A 98 8.18 3.65 28.35
C SER A 98 8.34 2.87 29.65
N ASN A 99 9.32 3.25 30.47
CA ASN A 99 9.68 2.59 31.72
C ASN A 99 10.28 1.20 31.49
N LEU A 100 11.07 1.02 30.42
CA LEU A 100 11.82 -0.21 30.17
C LEU A 100 12.66 -0.56 31.41
N SER A 101 12.33 -1.65 32.09
CA SER A 101 13.00 -2.05 33.34
C SER A 101 14.28 -2.85 33.15
N LEU A 102 14.55 -3.31 31.91
CA LEU A 102 15.78 -4.04 31.56
C LEU A 102 17.00 -3.13 31.68
N SER A 103 18.13 -3.68 32.11
CA SER A 103 19.37 -2.91 32.31
C SER A 103 20.31 -3.19 31.16
N LEU A 104 20.36 -2.32 30.15
CA LEU A 104 21.17 -2.57 28.95
C LEU A 104 22.65 -2.26 29.24
N GLY A 105 23.45 -3.26 29.58
CA GLY A 105 24.81 -3.05 30.07
C GLY A 105 25.80 -2.51 29.01
N ASN A 106 26.58 -1.49 29.34
CA ASN A 106 27.57 -0.87 28.43
C ASN A 106 28.83 -1.74 28.16
N SER A 107 28.94 -2.94 28.74
CA SER A 107 30.18 -3.74 28.74
C SER A 107 29.94 -5.23 28.51
N GLY A 108 29.05 -5.54 27.58
CA GLY A 108 28.73 -6.91 27.17
C GLY A 108 27.37 -7.32 27.71
N ASP A 109 26.35 -7.30 26.85
CA ASP A 109 24.99 -7.64 27.25
C ASP A 109 24.13 -8.07 26.05
N TYR A 110 22.87 -8.45 26.29
CA TYR A 110 21.94 -8.89 25.25
C TYR A 110 20.47 -8.57 25.56
N VAL A 111 19.65 -8.52 24.51
CA VAL A 111 18.19 -8.49 24.62
C VAL A 111 17.61 -9.62 23.79
N LYS A 112 16.67 -10.35 24.38
CA LYS A 112 15.86 -11.37 23.71
C LYS A 112 14.43 -10.89 23.57
N LEU A 113 13.86 -11.09 22.38
CA LEU A 113 12.43 -10.97 22.15
C LEU A 113 11.79 -12.35 22.29
N LEU A 114 10.78 -12.46 23.14
CA LEU A 114 10.04 -13.70 23.37
C LEU A 114 8.59 -13.55 22.95
N LYS A 115 8.00 -14.62 22.42
CA LYS A 115 6.55 -14.78 22.19
C LYS A 115 6.08 -16.06 22.88
N ASN A 116 5.04 -15.99 23.71
CA ASN A 116 4.55 -17.15 24.48
C ASN A 116 5.68 -17.88 25.25
N ASN A 117 6.58 -17.11 25.85
CA ASN A 117 7.79 -17.58 26.56
C ASN A 117 8.91 -18.21 25.71
N ASN A 118 8.73 -18.33 24.39
CA ASN A 118 9.79 -18.82 23.50
C ASN A 118 10.59 -17.65 22.94
N THR A 119 11.92 -17.73 22.98
CA THR A 119 12.78 -16.74 22.31
C THR A 119 12.60 -16.83 20.80
N ILE A 120 12.20 -15.73 20.17
CA ILE A 120 11.99 -15.63 18.73
C ILE A 120 13.05 -14.78 18.03
N ASP A 121 13.74 -13.90 18.78
CA ASP A 121 14.82 -13.09 18.24
C ASP A 121 15.78 -12.64 19.35
N THR A 122 17.01 -12.27 18.99
CA THR A 122 18.07 -11.87 19.93
C THR A 122 19.05 -10.89 19.29
N VAL A 123 19.43 -9.88 20.06
CA VAL A 123 20.55 -8.97 19.78
C VAL A 123 21.51 -8.97 20.96
N ALA A 124 22.81 -8.90 20.70
CA ALA A 124 23.82 -8.76 21.73
C ALA A 124 24.94 -7.84 21.26
N TRP A 125 25.75 -7.34 22.19
CA TRP A 125 26.85 -6.42 21.91
C TRP A 125 28.01 -6.67 22.87
N GLU A 126 29.20 -6.16 22.54
CA GLU A 126 30.36 -6.13 23.42
C GLU A 126 30.74 -7.51 24.01
N GLY A 127 30.51 -8.61 23.26
CA GLY A 127 30.78 -9.97 23.74
C GLY A 127 29.70 -10.56 24.67
N GLY A 128 28.54 -9.92 24.82
CA GLY A 128 27.43 -10.39 25.67
C GLY A 128 26.90 -11.78 25.28
N LEU A 129 27.09 -12.18 24.03
CA LEU A 129 26.91 -13.56 23.57
C LEU A 129 28.06 -13.99 22.65
N SER A 130 28.35 -15.30 22.63
CA SER A 130 29.36 -15.86 21.72
C SER A 130 29.05 -15.49 20.26
N GLY A 131 30.04 -14.96 19.55
CA GLY A 131 29.90 -14.51 18.16
C GLY A 131 29.39 -13.07 17.98
N TRP A 132 29.07 -12.35 19.06
CA TRP A 132 28.64 -10.95 19.02
C TRP A 132 29.76 -10.02 19.48
N SER A 133 30.31 -9.25 18.55
CA SER A 133 31.45 -8.36 18.79
C SER A 133 31.18 -6.90 18.40
N ILE A 134 29.93 -6.58 18.01
CA ILE A 134 29.57 -5.20 17.70
C ILE A 134 29.68 -4.35 18.98
N SER A 135 30.31 -3.19 18.83
CA SER A 135 30.72 -2.33 19.93
C SER A 135 30.59 -0.88 19.50
N THR A 136 30.01 -0.05 20.37
CA THR A 136 29.83 1.37 20.14
C THR A 136 29.56 2.11 21.45
N ARG A 137 29.76 3.43 21.42
CA ARG A 137 29.45 4.37 22.51
C ARG A 137 28.72 5.59 21.94
N ASN A 138 27.77 6.12 22.70
CA ASN A 138 26.93 7.27 22.34
C ASN A 138 26.14 7.07 21.03
N LYS A 139 26.00 5.82 20.60
CA LYS A 139 25.37 5.45 19.34
C LYS A 139 24.58 4.17 19.51
N SER A 140 23.55 4.03 18.70
CA SER A 140 22.80 2.78 18.64
C SER A 140 23.48 1.74 17.76
N ILE A 141 23.05 0.49 17.95
CA ILE A 141 23.23 -0.57 16.96
C ILE A 141 21.86 -0.84 16.32
N HIS A 142 21.84 -1.03 15.01
CA HIS A 142 20.61 -1.27 14.25
C HIS A 142 20.76 -2.47 13.34
N ARG A 143 19.63 -3.09 13.02
CA ARG A 143 19.54 -4.21 12.10
C ARG A 143 19.48 -3.69 10.66
N THR A 144 20.26 -4.32 9.78
CA THR A 144 20.40 -3.97 8.34
C THR A 144 19.70 -4.96 7.41
N SER A 145 19.29 -6.12 7.92
CA SER A 145 18.51 -7.12 7.18
C SER A 145 17.70 -8.00 8.14
N LEU A 146 16.66 -8.65 7.66
CA LEU A 146 15.81 -9.55 8.47
C LEU A 146 16.50 -10.88 8.85
N ASN A 147 17.76 -11.08 8.48
CA ASN A 147 18.54 -12.24 8.89
C ASN A 147 18.83 -12.21 10.40
N SER A 148 19.12 -13.38 10.97
CA SER A 148 19.50 -13.52 12.38
C SER A 148 21.01 -13.40 12.59
N GLY A 149 21.41 -13.10 13.82
CA GLY A 149 22.81 -13.09 14.25
C GLY A 149 23.57 -11.78 13.97
N ASN A 150 24.83 -11.74 14.43
CA ASN A 150 25.66 -10.53 14.47
C ASN A 150 25.87 -9.87 13.09
N SER A 151 25.95 -10.65 12.00
CA SER A 151 26.15 -10.10 10.65
C SER A 151 24.97 -9.27 10.13
N ALA A 152 23.80 -9.36 10.77
CA ALA A 152 22.64 -8.55 10.42
C ALA A 152 22.64 -7.17 11.09
N TRP A 153 23.63 -6.84 11.92
CA TRP A 153 23.66 -5.60 12.72
C TRP A 153 24.82 -4.68 12.34
N ALA A 154 24.59 -3.37 12.42
CA ALA A 154 25.57 -2.32 12.18
C ALA A 154 25.47 -1.19 13.21
N VAL A 155 26.53 -0.41 13.35
CA VAL A 155 26.58 0.75 14.25
C VAL A 155 26.02 1.96 13.51
N SER A 156 25.11 2.72 14.13
CA SER A 156 24.57 3.94 13.55
C SER A 156 25.56 5.11 13.63
N SER A 157 25.26 6.22 12.95
CA SER A 157 26.12 7.42 12.95
C SER A 157 26.04 8.23 14.24
N ASN A 158 24.95 8.11 15.01
CA ASN A 158 24.59 8.90 16.20
C ASN A 158 23.82 8.00 17.19
N ALA A 159 23.09 8.55 18.17
CA ALA A 159 22.25 7.78 19.11
C ALA A 159 21.11 6.95 18.45
N GLY A 160 21.03 6.96 17.11
CA GLY A 160 19.99 6.34 16.34
C GLY A 160 18.87 7.32 15.98
N SER A 161 17.75 6.75 15.62
CA SER A 161 16.47 7.39 15.31
C SER A 161 15.43 6.28 15.19
N HIS A 162 14.14 6.57 15.24
CA HIS A 162 13.05 5.60 15.03
C HIS A 162 13.04 4.85 13.66
N LEU A 163 14.10 4.97 12.83
CA LEU A 163 14.21 4.40 11.48
C LEU A 163 15.64 4.00 11.10
N SER A 164 16.60 3.94 12.03
CA SER A 164 17.97 3.60 11.65
C SER A 164 18.01 2.15 11.17
N GLY A 165 18.57 1.92 9.98
CA GLY A 165 18.65 0.58 9.39
C GLY A 165 17.57 0.21 8.39
N SER A 166 16.51 1.04 8.24
CA SER A 166 15.46 0.95 7.20
C SER A 166 15.17 -0.50 6.77
N LEU A 167 14.61 -1.28 7.69
CA LEU A 167 14.12 -2.62 7.41
C LEU A 167 12.85 -2.49 6.56
N SER A 168 12.86 -3.18 5.42
CA SER A 168 11.66 -3.35 4.60
C SER A 168 11.33 -4.83 4.55
N HIS A 169 10.06 -5.16 4.78
CA HIS A 169 9.50 -6.44 4.38
C HIS A 169 8.52 -6.18 3.25
N ASP A 170 8.71 -6.85 2.12
CA ASP A 170 7.79 -6.70 0.99
C ASP A 170 6.48 -7.42 1.34
N CYS A 171 5.47 -6.64 1.70
CA CYS A 171 4.10 -7.13 1.90
C CYS A 171 3.36 -7.35 0.58
N ALA A 172 4.08 -7.52 -0.54
CA ALA A 172 3.50 -8.05 -1.76
C ALA A 172 2.66 -9.28 -1.42
N PRO A 173 1.40 -9.35 -1.91
CA PRO A 173 0.53 -10.47 -1.62
C PRO A 173 1.26 -11.76 -2.00
N VAL A 174 1.23 -12.74 -1.09
CA VAL A 174 1.68 -14.11 -1.38
C VAL A 174 0.91 -14.56 -2.62
N VAL A 175 1.61 -14.67 -3.76
CA VAL A 175 1.07 -15.34 -4.92
C VAL A 175 0.91 -16.79 -4.51
N ASP A 176 -0.34 -17.23 -4.41
CA ASP A 176 -0.66 -18.64 -4.48
C ASP A 176 -0.06 -19.16 -5.79
N ASP A 177 1.07 -19.87 -5.71
CA ASP A 177 1.80 -20.35 -6.89
C ASP A 177 0.98 -21.37 -7.70
N SER A 178 -0.12 -21.88 -7.11
CA SER A 178 -1.11 -22.69 -7.80
C SER A 178 -2.16 -21.86 -8.54
N LYS A 179 -2.35 -20.57 -8.23
CA LYS A 179 -3.31 -19.71 -8.94
C LYS A 179 -2.65 -19.03 -10.15
N LEU A 180 -3.18 -19.29 -11.34
CA LEU A 180 -2.73 -18.69 -12.58
C LEU A 180 -3.37 -17.32 -12.79
N GLU A 181 -2.57 -16.39 -13.29
CA GLU A 181 -3.00 -15.04 -13.65
C GLU A 181 -3.38 -14.96 -15.14
N ASN A 182 -4.39 -14.14 -15.45
CA ASN A 182 -4.90 -14.03 -16.81
C ASN A 182 -3.81 -13.58 -17.79
N ASN A 183 -3.56 -14.40 -18.82
CA ASN A 183 -2.59 -14.15 -19.88
C ASN A 183 -1.14 -13.99 -19.37
N GLN A 184 -0.80 -14.58 -18.23
CA GLN A 184 0.57 -14.65 -17.71
C GLN A 184 1.09 -16.09 -17.80
N ALA A 185 2.24 -16.26 -18.43
CA ALA A 185 2.83 -17.58 -18.65
C ALA A 185 3.57 -18.05 -17.39
N LYS A 186 3.21 -19.22 -16.87
CA LYS A 186 3.94 -19.91 -15.83
C LYS A 186 4.99 -20.82 -16.46
N THR A 187 6.26 -20.48 -16.30
CA THR A 187 7.38 -21.15 -16.97
C THR A 187 8.14 -22.07 -16.02
N GLY A 188 9.05 -22.90 -16.55
CA GLY A 188 9.93 -23.73 -15.74
C GLY A 188 9.26 -24.97 -15.12
N LEU A 189 8.03 -25.29 -15.52
CA LEU A 189 7.30 -26.42 -14.95
C LEU A 189 8.01 -27.74 -15.22
N SER A 190 8.16 -28.55 -14.18
CA SER A 190 8.84 -29.84 -14.25
C SER A 190 8.17 -30.80 -13.27
N ALA A 191 7.93 -32.03 -13.72
CA ALA A 191 7.40 -33.09 -12.86
C ALA A 191 7.93 -34.45 -13.32
N THR A 192 8.05 -35.39 -12.39
CA THR A 192 8.43 -36.78 -12.69
C THR A 192 7.21 -37.62 -13.02
N ARG A 193 7.40 -38.66 -13.83
CA ARG A 193 6.34 -39.57 -14.26
C ARG A 193 5.38 -39.97 -13.13
N GLY A 194 4.08 -39.80 -13.37
CA GLY A 194 2.99 -40.16 -12.46
C GLY A 194 2.62 -39.09 -11.43
N ASN A 195 3.30 -37.93 -11.45
CA ASN A 195 2.92 -36.77 -10.64
C ASN A 195 2.13 -35.76 -11.47
N THR A 196 1.29 -34.99 -10.77
CA THR A 196 0.44 -33.94 -11.34
C THR A 196 0.79 -32.61 -10.69
N LEU A 197 0.95 -31.57 -11.50
CA LEU A 197 0.97 -30.19 -11.03
C LEU A 197 -0.46 -29.65 -11.12
N ASN A 198 -0.97 -29.10 -10.02
CA ASN A 198 -2.35 -28.62 -9.94
C ASN A 198 -2.36 -27.10 -9.89
N PHE A 199 -3.18 -26.48 -10.72
CA PHE A 199 -3.36 -25.03 -10.77
C PHE A 199 -4.84 -24.65 -10.72
N THR A 200 -5.13 -23.42 -10.32
CA THR A 200 -6.46 -22.83 -10.38
C THR A 200 -6.48 -21.60 -11.28
N PHE A 201 -7.61 -21.36 -11.93
CA PHE A 201 -7.80 -20.18 -12.76
C PHE A 201 -9.24 -19.68 -12.67
N ASP A 202 -9.42 -18.42 -12.29
CA ASP A 202 -10.75 -17.85 -12.12
C ASP A 202 -11.30 -17.31 -13.45
N VAL A 203 -12.46 -17.82 -13.86
CA VAL A 203 -13.20 -17.35 -15.02
C VAL A 203 -14.38 -16.48 -14.55
N PRO A 204 -14.44 -15.20 -14.93
CA PRO A 204 -15.55 -14.32 -14.58
C PRO A 204 -16.83 -14.66 -15.36
N ALA A 205 -17.98 -14.25 -14.82
CA ALA A 205 -19.30 -14.57 -15.38
C ALA A 205 -19.59 -14.01 -16.78
N ASN A 206 -18.78 -13.06 -17.24
CA ASN A 206 -18.89 -12.48 -18.58
C ASN A 206 -17.89 -13.06 -19.56
N ALA A 207 -17.22 -14.19 -19.29
CA ALA A 207 -16.27 -14.78 -20.21
C ALA A 207 -16.93 -15.31 -21.50
N SER A 208 -16.45 -14.86 -22.66
CA SER A 208 -16.81 -15.41 -23.98
C SER A 208 -15.89 -16.55 -24.41
N LYS A 209 -14.68 -16.64 -23.84
CA LYS A 209 -13.70 -17.68 -24.17
C LYS A 209 -12.72 -17.92 -23.02
N LEU A 210 -12.32 -19.17 -22.81
CA LEU A 210 -11.16 -19.57 -22.00
C LEU A 210 -10.22 -20.42 -22.85
N ASP A 211 -9.00 -19.95 -23.04
CA ASP A 211 -7.92 -20.65 -23.71
C ASP A 211 -6.86 -21.06 -22.67
N VAL A 212 -6.56 -22.35 -22.57
CA VAL A 212 -5.50 -22.89 -21.71
C VAL A 212 -4.55 -23.70 -22.58
N SER A 213 -3.25 -23.51 -22.44
CA SER A 213 -2.26 -24.21 -23.24
C SER A 213 -0.98 -24.51 -22.47
N ILE A 214 -0.35 -25.63 -22.80
CA ILE A 214 1.01 -25.95 -22.41
C ILE A 214 1.93 -26.01 -23.63
N ALA A 215 3.18 -25.62 -23.46
CA ALA A 215 4.21 -25.70 -24.49
C ALA A 215 5.57 -26.12 -23.89
N GLY A 216 6.25 -27.06 -24.55
CA GLY A 216 7.54 -27.57 -24.12
C GLY A 216 8.12 -28.59 -25.11
N SER A 217 9.45 -28.78 -25.05
CA SER A 217 10.16 -29.66 -25.98
C SER A 217 10.66 -30.97 -25.35
N ASN A 218 10.51 -31.15 -24.04
CA ASN A 218 11.11 -32.26 -23.29
C ASN A 218 10.07 -32.94 -22.38
N GLY A 219 9.81 -34.22 -22.65
CA GLY A 219 8.86 -35.03 -21.89
C GLY A 219 7.47 -35.06 -22.52
N ASP A 220 6.51 -35.60 -21.76
CA ASP A 220 5.12 -35.78 -22.16
C ASP A 220 4.22 -35.31 -21.01
N ALA A 221 3.68 -34.10 -21.18
CA ALA A 221 2.88 -33.42 -20.19
C ALA A 221 1.47 -33.29 -20.76
N ASP A 222 0.47 -33.83 -20.06
CA ASP A 222 -0.92 -33.82 -20.50
C ASP A 222 -1.69 -32.71 -19.77
N LEU A 223 -2.47 -31.92 -20.50
CA LEU A 223 -3.29 -30.84 -19.96
C LEU A 223 -4.71 -31.31 -19.66
N ILE A 224 -5.19 -30.98 -18.47
CA ILE A 224 -6.57 -31.22 -18.04
C ILE A 224 -7.18 -29.91 -17.54
N VAL A 225 -8.37 -29.58 -18.03
CA VAL A 225 -9.14 -28.40 -17.56
C VAL A 225 -10.49 -28.87 -17.03
N SER A 226 -10.79 -28.56 -15.78
CA SER A 226 -12.00 -29.00 -15.07
C SER A 226 -12.69 -27.84 -14.34
N LEU A 227 -14.01 -27.95 -14.15
CA LEU A 227 -14.79 -27.04 -13.29
C LEU A 227 -15.72 -27.88 -12.41
N ASN A 228 -15.75 -27.63 -11.10
CA ASN A 228 -16.57 -28.39 -10.14
C ASN A 228 -16.37 -29.91 -10.23
N ASN A 229 -15.12 -30.37 -10.38
CA ASN A 229 -14.73 -31.77 -10.60
C ASN A 229 -15.28 -32.42 -11.88
N ASN A 230 -15.85 -31.64 -12.80
CA ASN A 230 -16.22 -32.11 -14.13
C ASN A 230 -15.13 -31.73 -15.13
N GLU A 231 -14.54 -32.73 -15.80
CA GLU A 231 -13.53 -32.54 -16.85
C GLU A 231 -14.19 -31.91 -18.08
N LEU A 232 -13.66 -30.76 -18.51
CA LEU A 232 -14.19 -29.99 -19.64
C LEU A 232 -13.35 -30.16 -20.90
N CYS A 233 -12.04 -30.38 -20.74
CA CYS A 233 -11.12 -30.60 -21.85
C CYS A 233 -9.88 -31.38 -21.42
N LYS A 234 -9.49 -32.35 -22.26
CA LYS A 234 -8.28 -33.15 -22.13
C LYS A 234 -7.79 -33.64 -23.50
N PRO A 235 -6.81 -32.97 -24.13
CA PRO A 235 -6.39 -33.23 -25.51
C PRO A 235 -5.66 -34.57 -25.75
N TYR A 236 -4.85 -35.05 -24.79
CA TYR A 236 -4.05 -36.29 -24.90
C TYR A 236 -3.17 -36.37 -26.16
N LEU A 237 -2.47 -35.28 -26.48
CA LEU A 237 -1.54 -35.24 -27.59
C LEU A 237 -0.17 -35.72 -27.12
N HIS A 238 0.57 -36.38 -28.02
CA HIS A 238 1.94 -36.77 -27.70
C HIS A 238 2.85 -35.55 -27.55
N GLY A 239 3.52 -35.44 -26.41
CA GLY A 239 4.48 -34.39 -26.07
C GLY A 239 3.82 -33.19 -25.39
N SER A 240 4.64 -32.29 -24.83
CA SER A 240 4.17 -31.20 -23.98
C SER A 240 3.60 -29.97 -24.71
N ASN A 241 2.89 -30.15 -25.84
CA ASN A 241 2.24 -29.06 -26.58
C ASN A 241 0.75 -29.34 -26.76
N GLU A 242 -0.07 -28.82 -25.85
CA GLU A 242 -1.51 -29.06 -25.82
C GLU A 242 -2.29 -27.77 -25.60
N ALA A 243 -3.55 -27.75 -26.03
CA ALA A 243 -4.43 -26.61 -25.80
C ALA A 243 -5.90 -27.02 -25.64
N CYS A 244 -6.57 -26.35 -24.72
CA CYS A 244 -7.99 -26.41 -24.45
C CYS A 244 -8.63 -25.05 -24.72
N ASN A 245 -9.60 -25.00 -25.64
CA ASN A 245 -10.28 -23.78 -26.04
C ASN A 245 -11.78 -23.92 -25.74
N LEU A 246 -12.25 -23.31 -24.66
CA LEU A 246 -13.65 -23.34 -24.24
C LEU A 246 -14.35 -22.05 -24.68
N THR A 247 -15.51 -22.17 -25.32
CA THR A 247 -16.35 -21.03 -25.71
C THR A 247 -17.51 -20.84 -24.74
N ASN A 248 -17.80 -19.59 -24.36
CA ASN A 248 -18.77 -19.22 -23.33
C ASN A 248 -18.62 -20.04 -22.03
N PRO A 249 -17.40 -20.09 -21.44
CA PRO A 249 -17.17 -20.87 -20.23
C PRO A 249 -18.03 -20.34 -19.07
N ALA A 250 -18.55 -21.25 -18.23
CA ALA A 250 -19.28 -20.85 -17.03
C ALA A 250 -18.35 -20.12 -16.05
N ALA A 251 -18.91 -19.17 -15.29
CA ALA A 251 -18.17 -18.51 -14.22
C ALA A 251 -17.72 -19.52 -13.15
N GLY A 252 -16.52 -19.36 -12.61
CA GLY A 252 -16.04 -20.17 -11.51
C GLY A 252 -14.53 -20.35 -11.51
N SER A 253 -14.03 -21.04 -10.49
CA SER A 253 -12.61 -21.39 -10.38
C SER A 253 -12.37 -22.74 -11.06
N TYR A 254 -11.58 -22.73 -12.14
CA TYR A 254 -11.26 -23.91 -12.93
C TYR A 254 -10.01 -24.57 -12.34
N SER A 255 -9.99 -25.90 -12.25
CA SER A 255 -8.77 -26.67 -12.02
C SER A 255 -8.05 -26.88 -13.35
N ILE A 256 -6.76 -26.60 -13.37
CA ILE A 256 -5.87 -26.81 -14.51
C ILE A 256 -4.75 -27.73 -14.05
N ASP A 257 -4.82 -28.98 -14.46
CA ASP A 257 -3.87 -30.00 -14.05
C ASP A 257 -2.92 -30.31 -15.20
N VAL A 258 -1.63 -30.45 -14.88
CA VAL A 258 -0.58 -30.84 -15.82
C VAL A 258 0.01 -32.17 -15.35
N ASP A 259 -0.40 -33.25 -16.00
CA ASP A 259 -0.02 -34.62 -15.65
C ASP A 259 1.29 -35.00 -16.35
N ALA A 260 2.24 -35.57 -15.60
CA ALA A 260 3.48 -36.10 -16.16
C ALA A 260 3.29 -37.55 -16.64
N TYR A 261 2.78 -37.76 -17.86
CA TYR A 261 2.71 -39.10 -18.46
C TYR A 261 4.11 -39.72 -18.60
N THR A 262 5.07 -38.89 -19.00
CA THR A 262 6.50 -39.12 -18.77
C THR A 262 7.09 -37.90 -18.06
N SER A 263 8.26 -38.04 -17.44
CA SER A 263 8.90 -36.91 -16.79
C SER A 263 9.16 -35.78 -17.80
N PHE A 264 8.76 -34.55 -17.46
CA PHE A 264 8.96 -33.36 -18.29
C PHE A 264 9.71 -32.28 -17.51
N ASN A 265 10.34 -31.37 -18.24
CA ASN A 265 11.02 -30.22 -17.66
C ASN A 265 10.95 -28.99 -18.55
N ASN A 266 10.91 -27.83 -17.90
CA ASN A 266 10.85 -26.52 -18.54
C ASN A 266 9.62 -26.33 -19.46
N VAL A 267 8.47 -26.90 -19.07
CA VAL A 267 7.18 -26.67 -19.73
C VAL A 267 6.62 -25.30 -19.30
N THR A 268 5.94 -24.63 -20.22
CA THR A 268 5.24 -23.37 -19.96
C THR A 268 3.74 -23.59 -20.01
N LEU A 269 3.01 -23.14 -18.99
CA LEU A 269 1.55 -23.15 -18.91
C LEU A 269 1.00 -21.72 -19.04
N LEU A 270 -0.04 -21.54 -19.84
CA LEU A 270 -0.72 -20.26 -20.03
C LEU A 270 -2.23 -20.47 -19.98
N ALA A 271 -2.92 -19.67 -19.17
CA ALA A 271 -4.37 -19.57 -19.16
C ALA A 271 -4.81 -18.14 -19.52
N LYS A 272 -5.79 -18.00 -20.40
CA LYS A 272 -6.29 -16.71 -20.90
C LYS A 272 -7.80 -16.73 -21.00
N VAL A 273 -8.46 -15.80 -20.32
CA VAL A 273 -9.89 -15.54 -20.48
C VAL A 273 -10.13 -14.31 -21.35
N THR A 274 -11.09 -14.43 -22.26
CA THR A 274 -11.63 -13.33 -23.05
C THR A 274 -13.05 -13.05 -22.57
N ALA A 275 -13.36 -11.81 -22.19
CA ALA A 275 -14.72 -11.41 -21.83
C ALA A 275 -15.60 -11.22 -23.08
N ALA A 276 -16.91 -11.40 -22.95
CA ALA A 276 -17.91 -11.05 -23.94
C ALA A 276 -17.94 -9.53 -24.12
N THR A 277 -17.80 -9.07 -25.36
CA THR A 277 -17.72 -7.66 -25.70
C THR A 277 -19.10 -7.00 -25.59
N VAL A 278 -19.31 -6.19 -24.54
CA VAL A 278 -19.88 -4.85 -24.73
C VAL A 278 -18.68 -3.92 -24.89
N THR A 279 -18.62 -3.10 -25.95
CA THR A 279 -17.40 -2.35 -26.30
C THR A 279 -17.28 -1.00 -25.56
N PRO A 280 -16.28 -0.82 -24.68
CA PRO A 280 -15.61 0.46 -24.45
C PRO A 280 -14.25 0.53 -25.20
N PRO A 281 -13.68 1.73 -25.42
CA PRO A 281 -12.48 1.92 -26.23
C PRO A 281 -11.23 1.28 -25.60
N PRO A 282 -10.20 0.96 -26.41
CA PRO A 282 -9.05 0.17 -25.97
C PRO A 282 -8.19 0.94 -24.96
N PRO A 283 -7.58 0.25 -23.97
CA PRO A 283 -6.57 0.86 -23.13
C PRO A 283 -5.33 1.22 -23.97
N PRO A 284 -4.71 2.39 -23.76
CA PRO A 284 -3.36 2.65 -24.27
C PRO A 284 -2.33 1.80 -23.49
N PRO A 285 -1.19 1.47 -24.10
CA PRO A 285 -0.24 0.49 -23.57
C PRO A 285 0.41 0.94 -22.25
N SER A 286 0.76 -0.03 -21.40
CA SER A 286 1.70 0.20 -20.30
C SER A 286 3.03 0.68 -20.89
N GLY A 287 3.40 1.94 -20.67
CA GLY A 287 4.65 2.50 -21.21
C GLY A 287 5.10 3.88 -20.72
N ASP A 288 4.20 4.79 -20.31
CA ASP A 288 4.59 6.22 -20.25
C ASP A 288 4.80 6.83 -18.86
N TYR A 289 4.45 6.16 -17.77
CA TYR A 289 4.77 6.68 -16.44
C TYR A 289 6.10 6.13 -15.94
N ASN A 290 7.15 6.89 -16.15
CA ASN A 290 8.42 6.75 -15.44
C ASN A 290 8.53 7.90 -14.45
N TYR A 291 8.59 7.59 -13.16
CA TYR A 291 8.64 8.59 -12.08
C TYR A 291 9.78 9.60 -12.28
N ASP A 292 10.99 9.13 -12.57
CA ASP A 292 12.18 9.99 -12.71
C ASP A 292 12.07 10.93 -13.91
N VAL A 293 11.41 10.46 -14.98
CA VAL A 293 11.15 11.28 -16.18
C VAL A 293 10.03 12.28 -15.90
N TYR A 294 8.92 11.83 -15.31
CA TYR A 294 7.75 12.66 -15.05
C TYR A 294 8.07 13.80 -14.07
N TYR A 295 8.79 13.51 -12.99
CA TYR A 295 9.10 14.48 -11.94
C TYR A 295 10.46 15.16 -12.07
N GLN A 296 11.20 14.93 -13.18
CA GLN A 296 12.54 15.49 -13.38
C GLN A 296 12.64 16.99 -13.11
N SER A 297 11.62 17.77 -13.54
CA SER A 297 11.60 19.22 -13.37
C SER A 297 11.29 19.69 -11.94
N ALA A 298 10.83 18.81 -11.07
CA ALA A 298 10.46 19.10 -9.68
C ALA A 298 11.50 18.59 -8.67
N ILE A 299 12.20 17.50 -8.97
CA ILE A 299 13.22 16.90 -8.11
C ILE A 299 14.29 17.94 -7.74
N GLY A 300 14.59 18.04 -6.44
CA GLY A 300 15.59 18.96 -5.89
C GLY A 300 15.15 20.42 -5.73
N LYS A 301 13.90 20.77 -6.10
CA LYS A 301 13.36 22.12 -5.89
C LYS A 301 12.63 22.24 -4.54
N SER A 302 12.49 23.47 -4.06
CA SER A 302 11.74 23.83 -2.86
C SER A 302 10.95 25.14 -3.05
N GLY A 303 10.03 25.43 -2.13
CA GLY A 303 9.23 26.66 -2.11
C GLY A 303 8.52 26.96 -3.43
N THR A 304 8.52 28.22 -3.86
CA THR A 304 7.87 28.67 -5.09
C THR A 304 8.39 27.96 -6.35
N ALA A 305 9.68 27.59 -6.38
CA ALA A 305 10.25 26.88 -7.51
C ALA A 305 9.70 25.44 -7.63
N LEU A 306 9.45 24.78 -6.49
CA LEU A 306 8.76 23.50 -6.46
C LEU A 306 7.29 23.66 -6.88
N LYS A 307 6.55 24.61 -6.29
CA LYS A 307 5.13 24.85 -6.63
C LYS A 307 4.93 25.07 -8.14
N SER A 308 5.74 25.93 -8.75
CA SER A 308 5.69 26.22 -10.19
C SER A 308 6.04 25.00 -11.07
N ALA A 309 6.99 24.16 -10.63
CA ALA A 309 7.32 22.92 -11.34
C ALA A 309 6.16 21.92 -11.29
N LEU A 310 5.52 21.77 -10.12
CA LEU A 310 4.37 20.88 -9.96
C LEU A 310 3.14 21.39 -10.73
N ASN A 311 2.88 22.69 -10.72
CA ASN A 311 1.85 23.31 -11.55
C ASN A 311 2.05 22.96 -13.05
N THR A 312 3.29 23.09 -13.54
CA THR A 312 3.64 22.78 -14.93
C THR A 312 3.45 21.30 -15.28
N LEU A 313 3.66 20.39 -14.32
CA LEU A 313 3.43 18.95 -14.52
C LEU A 313 1.95 18.55 -14.42
N ALA A 314 1.16 19.31 -13.66
CA ALA A 314 -0.25 19.03 -13.46
C ALA A 314 -1.14 19.65 -14.55
N LYS A 315 -0.70 20.74 -15.19
CA LYS A 315 -1.46 21.45 -16.22
C LYS A 315 -1.58 20.66 -17.53
N ASP A 316 -2.42 21.18 -18.42
CA ASP A 316 -2.67 20.63 -19.75
C ASP A 316 -3.15 19.16 -19.75
N HIS A 317 -3.76 18.74 -18.64
CA HIS A 317 -4.42 17.45 -18.55
C HIS A 317 -5.51 17.30 -19.61
N VAL A 318 -5.72 16.07 -20.08
CA VAL A 318 -6.83 15.75 -20.99
C VAL A 318 -8.14 16.04 -20.28
N ARG A 319 -9.01 16.78 -20.97
CA ARG A 319 -10.30 17.22 -20.44
C ARG A 319 -11.43 16.38 -21.01
N PHE A 320 -12.35 15.99 -20.13
CA PHE A 320 -13.55 15.25 -20.47
C PHE A 320 -14.78 16.12 -20.22
N SER A 321 -15.88 15.83 -20.92
CA SER A 321 -17.16 16.47 -20.64
C SER A 321 -17.71 16.04 -19.28
N TYR A 322 -18.60 16.86 -18.71
CA TYR A 322 -19.23 16.50 -17.44
C TYR A 322 -20.02 15.18 -17.53
N SER A 323 -20.64 14.87 -18.68
CA SER A 323 -21.27 13.57 -18.92
C SER A 323 -20.27 12.41 -18.89
N GLN A 324 -19.08 12.58 -19.49
CA GLN A 324 -18.02 11.55 -19.50
C GLN A 324 -17.38 11.35 -18.13
N ALA A 325 -17.52 12.30 -17.20
CA ALA A 325 -17.05 12.14 -15.83
C ALA A 325 -17.68 10.92 -15.14
N TRP A 326 -18.88 10.51 -15.55
CA TRP A 326 -19.47 9.28 -15.04
C TRP A 326 -18.64 8.03 -15.34
N ASP A 327 -18.08 7.94 -16.54
CA ASP A 327 -17.27 6.79 -16.97
C ASP A 327 -15.88 6.86 -16.34
N GLY A 328 -15.29 8.06 -16.29
CA GLY A 328 -14.01 8.30 -15.65
C GLY A 328 -14.01 7.96 -14.15
N LEU A 329 -15.03 8.39 -13.41
CA LEU A 329 -15.18 8.03 -11.99
C LEU A 329 -15.57 6.57 -11.80
N GLY A 330 -16.43 6.05 -12.68
CA GLY A 330 -16.76 4.62 -12.71
C GLY A 330 -15.52 3.74 -12.88
N TYR A 331 -14.48 4.24 -13.56
CA TYR A 331 -13.20 3.58 -13.68
C TYR A 331 -12.25 3.87 -12.51
N ALA A 332 -12.01 5.14 -12.19
CA ALA A 332 -11.03 5.54 -11.18
C ALA A 332 -11.38 5.04 -9.77
N ASP A 333 -12.66 5.07 -9.41
CA ASP A 333 -13.20 4.73 -8.09
C ASP A 333 -13.90 3.36 -8.09
N GLU A 334 -13.68 2.52 -9.10
CA GLU A 334 -14.22 1.15 -9.15
C GLU A 334 -13.82 0.32 -7.94
N ASP A 335 -14.79 -0.37 -7.33
CA ASP A 335 -14.56 -1.29 -6.23
C ASP A 335 -13.73 -2.50 -6.70
N PRO A 336 -12.54 -2.76 -6.11
CA PRO A 336 -11.70 -3.89 -6.49
C PRO A 336 -12.36 -5.26 -6.26
N ASN A 337 -13.31 -5.34 -5.33
CA ASN A 337 -14.04 -6.57 -4.99
C ASN A 337 -15.34 -6.73 -5.79
N ASN A 338 -15.79 -5.67 -6.47
CA ASN A 338 -16.97 -5.70 -7.32
C ASN A 338 -16.87 -4.63 -8.42
N THR A 339 -16.41 -5.05 -9.60
CA THR A 339 -16.18 -4.14 -10.74
C THR A 339 -17.45 -3.50 -11.31
N ASN A 340 -18.64 -3.93 -10.88
CA ASN A 340 -19.90 -3.24 -11.21
C ASN A 340 -20.20 -2.05 -10.30
N ASN A 341 -19.42 -1.86 -9.25
CA ASN A 341 -19.62 -0.84 -8.23
C ASN A 341 -18.48 0.19 -8.21
N VAL A 342 -18.73 1.31 -7.52
CA VAL A 342 -17.75 2.31 -7.13
C VAL A 342 -17.70 2.44 -5.61
N ILE A 343 -16.55 2.80 -5.06
CA ILE A 343 -16.41 3.16 -3.64
C ILE A 343 -16.73 4.63 -3.45
N LEU A 344 -17.66 4.93 -2.54
CA LEU A 344 -18.08 6.30 -2.22
C LEU A 344 -17.12 6.93 -1.21
N LEU A 345 -16.70 8.18 -1.46
CA LEU A 345 -15.65 8.86 -0.69
C LEU A 345 -15.94 8.90 0.82
N TYR A 346 -17.08 9.47 1.22
CA TYR A 346 -17.33 9.76 2.64
C TYR A 346 -17.88 8.57 3.42
N THR A 347 -18.57 7.63 2.76
CA THR A 347 -19.19 6.47 3.42
C THR A 347 -18.37 5.20 3.31
N GLY A 348 -17.43 5.12 2.36
CA GLY A 348 -16.73 3.88 2.00
C GLY A 348 -17.64 2.81 1.38
N ARG A 349 -18.92 3.11 1.14
CA ARG A 349 -19.90 2.14 0.62
C ARG A 349 -19.56 1.75 -0.81
N SER A 350 -19.70 0.47 -1.13
CA SER A 350 -19.67 -0.05 -2.49
C SER A 350 -21.04 0.10 -3.14
N GLU A 351 -21.14 0.99 -4.12
CA GLU A 351 -22.40 1.40 -4.74
C GLU A 351 -22.44 1.00 -6.23
N PRO A 352 -23.51 0.37 -6.74
CA PRO A 352 -23.63 0.07 -8.16
C PRO A 352 -23.41 1.28 -9.05
N LYS A 353 -22.58 1.13 -10.09
CA LYS A 353 -22.33 2.16 -11.11
C LYS A 353 -23.61 2.66 -11.76
N THR A 354 -24.64 1.82 -11.80
CA THR A 354 -25.98 2.12 -12.32
C THR A 354 -26.87 2.88 -11.33
N ASN A 355 -26.64 2.77 -10.01
CA ASN A 355 -27.40 3.51 -9.00
C ASN A 355 -26.80 4.91 -8.79
N ARG A 356 -26.86 5.73 -9.83
CA ARG A 356 -26.30 7.10 -9.84
C ARG A 356 -27.35 8.16 -10.09
N ALA A 357 -27.10 9.38 -9.62
CA ALA A 357 -27.97 10.53 -9.85
C ALA A 357 -28.21 10.75 -11.35
N GLY A 358 -29.47 10.97 -11.74
CA GLY A 358 -29.92 11.06 -13.13
C GLY A 358 -30.33 9.72 -13.75
N MET A 359 -30.00 8.59 -13.12
CA MET A 359 -30.57 7.27 -13.40
C MET A 359 -31.42 6.75 -12.24
N SER A 360 -31.14 7.23 -11.03
CA SER A 360 -31.86 6.95 -9.79
C SER A 360 -32.18 8.26 -9.08
N ASN A 361 -33.31 8.28 -8.35
CA ASN A 361 -33.71 9.36 -7.45
C ASN A 361 -33.47 8.98 -5.97
N SER A 362 -32.85 7.82 -5.70
CA SER A 362 -32.53 7.41 -4.34
C SER A 362 -31.55 8.39 -3.69
N GLN A 363 -31.75 8.66 -2.40
CA GLN A 363 -30.74 9.39 -1.62
C GLN A 363 -29.49 8.52 -1.38
N ASP A 364 -29.64 7.20 -1.44
CA ASP A 364 -28.53 6.24 -1.45
C ASP A 364 -27.84 6.11 -2.82
N ALA A 365 -28.34 6.77 -3.87
CA ALA A 365 -27.62 6.79 -5.14
C ALA A 365 -26.33 7.59 -4.98
N TRP A 366 -25.34 7.34 -5.82
CA TRP A 366 -24.15 8.18 -5.84
C TRP A 366 -24.25 9.34 -6.84
N ASN A 367 -23.65 10.46 -6.49
CA ASN A 367 -23.44 11.59 -7.39
C ASN A 367 -21.96 12.00 -7.40
N ARG A 368 -21.65 13.04 -8.18
CA ARG A 368 -20.30 13.56 -8.33
C ARG A 368 -20.08 14.63 -7.26
N GLU A 369 -19.24 14.32 -6.30
CA GLU A 369 -18.73 15.26 -5.31
C GLU A 369 -17.56 16.04 -5.90
N HIS A 370 -17.67 17.36 -5.85
CA HIS A 370 -16.59 18.29 -6.16
C HIS A 370 -15.85 18.58 -4.85
N VAL A 371 -14.82 17.81 -4.50
CA VAL A 371 -14.15 17.95 -3.19
C VAL A 371 -13.67 19.38 -2.97
N TRP A 372 -13.12 20.05 -3.98
CA TRP A 372 -13.17 21.51 -4.01
C TRP A 372 -14.54 21.95 -4.52
N ALA A 373 -15.41 22.46 -3.65
CA ALA A 373 -16.78 22.78 -4.06
C ALA A 373 -16.77 23.86 -5.17
N LYS A 374 -17.37 23.56 -6.31
CA LYS A 374 -17.41 24.45 -7.49
C LYS A 374 -17.95 25.86 -7.22
N SER A 375 -18.73 26.05 -6.15
CA SER A 375 -19.18 27.38 -5.71
C SER A 375 -18.04 28.28 -5.23
N HIS A 376 -16.87 27.71 -4.94
CA HIS A 376 -15.66 28.42 -4.54
C HIS A 376 -14.76 28.69 -5.75
N GLY A 377 -15.28 29.48 -6.70
CA GLY A 377 -14.51 30.07 -7.80
C GLY A 377 -14.76 29.49 -9.19
N PHE A 378 -15.31 28.28 -9.35
CA PHE A 378 -15.50 27.66 -10.66
C PHE A 378 -16.88 27.04 -10.92
N PRO A 379 -17.98 27.82 -10.91
CA PRO A 379 -19.34 27.27 -11.04
C PRO A 379 -19.67 26.73 -12.44
N SER A 380 -18.85 27.04 -13.47
CA SER A 380 -19.13 26.71 -14.86
C SER A 380 -18.51 25.39 -15.29
N SER A 381 -19.31 24.53 -15.93
CA SER A 381 -18.84 23.28 -16.54
C SER A 381 -17.79 23.48 -17.65
N GLY A 382 -17.63 24.71 -18.15
CA GLY A 382 -16.58 25.07 -19.11
C GLY A 382 -15.18 25.15 -18.50
N GLN A 383 -15.06 25.35 -17.19
CA GLN A 383 -13.79 25.49 -16.49
C GLN A 383 -13.16 24.11 -16.28
N HIS A 384 -11.85 23.97 -16.47
CA HIS A 384 -11.22 22.64 -16.48
C HIS A 384 -11.30 21.94 -15.11
N ALA A 385 -11.24 22.72 -14.02
CA ALA A 385 -11.42 22.25 -12.65
C ALA A 385 -12.73 21.48 -12.49
N TYR A 386 -13.82 21.87 -13.18
CA TYR A 386 -15.13 21.26 -13.03
C TYR A 386 -15.16 19.75 -13.34
N THR A 387 -14.25 19.28 -14.19
CA THR A 387 -14.22 17.90 -14.70
C THR A 387 -12.90 17.20 -14.40
N ASP A 388 -12.13 17.72 -13.44
CA ASP A 388 -10.86 17.15 -13.03
C ASP A 388 -11.07 15.98 -12.05
N PHE A 389 -10.74 14.76 -12.46
CA PHE A 389 -10.98 13.55 -11.67
C PHE A 389 -10.09 13.47 -10.44
N HIS A 390 -9.00 14.24 -10.35
CA HIS A 390 -8.17 14.25 -9.13
C HIS A 390 -8.93 14.75 -7.91
N HIS A 391 -9.91 15.65 -8.06
CA HIS A 391 -10.75 16.15 -6.96
C HIS A 391 -12.24 15.78 -7.06
N LEU A 392 -12.68 15.23 -8.20
CA LEU A 392 -14.05 14.78 -8.39
C LEU A 392 -14.17 13.33 -7.89
N ARG A 393 -15.14 13.03 -7.01
CA ARG A 393 -15.31 11.69 -6.41
C ARG A 393 -16.77 11.21 -6.48
N PRO A 394 -17.04 9.90 -6.51
CA PRO A 394 -18.36 9.37 -6.16
C PRO A 394 -18.65 9.65 -4.69
N ALA A 395 -19.83 10.17 -4.38
CA ALA A 395 -20.32 10.31 -3.01
C ALA A 395 -21.79 9.97 -2.95
N ASP A 396 -22.23 9.50 -1.79
CA ASP A 396 -23.65 9.31 -1.50
C ASP A 396 -24.40 10.65 -1.67
N VAL A 397 -25.58 10.65 -2.28
CA VAL A 397 -26.32 11.88 -2.59
C VAL A 397 -26.69 12.65 -1.32
N SER A 398 -27.12 11.95 -0.27
CA SER A 398 -27.50 12.55 1.01
C SER A 398 -26.29 13.18 1.70
N VAL A 399 -25.17 12.45 1.75
CA VAL A 399 -23.94 12.89 2.41
C VAL A 399 -23.29 14.04 1.62
N ASN A 400 -23.30 13.97 0.29
CA ASN A 400 -22.84 15.06 -0.55
C ASN A 400 -23.72 16.33 -0.35
N SER A 401 -25.04 16.17 -0.18
CA SER A 401 -25.90 17.30 0.15
C SER A 401 -25.59 17.88 1.54
N ALA A 402 -25.24 17.05 2.52
CA ALA A 402 -24.86 17.49 3.86
C ALA A 402 -23.50 18.23 3.86
N ARG A 403 -22.57 17.79 3.01
CA ARG A 403 -21.31 18.48 2.74
C ARG A 403 -21.56 19.83 2.06
N GLY A 404 -22.36 19.84 1.00
CA GLY A 404 -22.74 21.04 0.27
C GLY A 404 -21.53 21.82 -0.27
N ASN A 405 -21.36 23.04 0.22
CA ASN A 405 -20.31 23.99 -0.15
C ASN A 405 -19.39 24.34 1.02
N LYS A 406 -19.46 23.57 2.11
CA LYS A 406 -18.72 23.85 3.35
C LYS A 406 -17.23 23.70 3.16
N ASP A 407 -16.49 24.46 3.94
CA ASP A 407 -15.03 24.38 4.01
C ASP A 407 -14.60 23.13 4.79
N PHE A 408 -13.42 22.62 4.48
CA PHE A 408 -12.85 21.53 5.27
C PHE A 408 -12.15 22.08 6.52
N LEU A 409 -12.70 21.72 7.68
CA LEU A 409 -12.24 22.06 9.02
C LEU A 409 -12.74 20.98 10.00
N ASN A 410 -12.42 21.09 11.29
CA ASN A 410 -13.13 20.36 12.34
C ASN A 410 -14.63 20.65 12.26
N GLY A 411 -15.44 19.60 12.22
CA GLY A 411 -16.88 19.67 12.13
C GLY A 411 -17.54 19.73 13.49
N GLY A 412 -18.86 19.89 13.50
CA GLY A 412 -19.68 19.82 14.70
C GLY A 412 -20.23 18.42 14.96
N SER A 413 -21.43 18.16 14.43
CA SER A 413 -22.18 16.93 14.72
C SER A 413 -21.85 15.83 13.72
N GLU A 414 -21.82 14.58 14.19
CA GLU A 414 -21.61 13.41 13.34
C GLU A 414 -22.77 13.22 12.35
N ILE A 415 -22.43 12.85 11.12
CA ILE A 415 -23.40 12.51 10.06
C ILE A 415 -23.77 11.04 10.22
N GLY A 416 -25.01 10.75 10.65
CA GLY A 416 -25.43 9.38 10.97
C GLY A 416 -25.31 8.37 9.81
N GLU A 417 -25.47 8.81 8.57
CA GLU A 417 -25.32 7.95 7.38
C GLU A 417 -23.86 7.76 6.94
N ALA A 418 -22.95 8.60 7.43
CA ALA A 418 -21.52 8.52 7.18
C ALA A 418 -20.73 8.67 8.49
N PRO A 419 -20.80 7.68 9.41
CA PRO A 419 -20.13 7.76 10.71
C PRO A 419 -18.64 8.11 10.58
N GLY A 420 -18.14 8.90 11.53
CA GLY A 420 -16.80 9.48 11.50
C GLY A 420 -16.67 10.77 10.68
N ASN A 421 -17.66 11.13 9.86
CA ASN A 421 -17.73 12.45 9.24
C ASN A 421 -18.57 13.39 10.09
N PHE A 422 -18.11 14.63 10.27
CA PHE A 422 -18.78 15.62 11.11
C PHE A 422 -19.08 16.88 10.30
N THR A 423 -20.15 17.57 10.64
CA THR A 423 -20.51 18.82 9.97
C THR A 423 -21.24 19.79 10.89
N ASP A 424 -21.10 21.07 10.60
CA ASP A 424 -21.90 22.15 11.20
C ASP A 424 -22.44 23.09 10.10
N SER A 425 -22.61 24.38 10.40
CA SER A 425 -23.12 25.38 9.46
C SER A 425 -22.23 25.61 8.24
N ASP A 426 -20.91 25.61 8.42
CA ASP A 426 -19.94 26.11 7.45
C ASP A 426 -18.70 25.22 7.32
N SER A 427 -18.58 24.17 8.15
CA SER A 427 -17.49 23.21 8.11
C SER A 427 -17.93 21.76 7.89
N PHE A 428 -17.02 21.00 7.29
CA PHE A 428 -17.10 19.55 7.14
C PHE A 428 -15.77 18.92 7.53
N GLN A 429 -15.82 17.94 8.43
CA GLN A 429 -14.70 17.09 8.80
C GLN A 429 -14.90 15.72 8.19
N ALA A 430 -13.95 15.32 7.33
CA ALA A 430 -13.93 13.98 6.76
C ALA A 430 -13.48 12.94 7.80
N ALA A 431 -13.93 11.70 7.63
CA ALA A 431 -13.53 10.59 8.48
C ALA A 431 -12.01 10.31 8.42
N ASP A 432 -11.47 9.74 9.49
CA ASP A 432 -10.05 9.39 9.66
C ASP A 432 -9.49 8.53 8.52
N THR A 433 -10.33 7.75 7.85
CA THR A 433 -9.95 6.87 6.75
C THR A 433 -9.79 7.57 5.39
N VAL A 434 -10.21 8.83 5.26
CA VAL A 434 -10.18 9.58 3.98
C VAL A 434 -9.79 11.05 4.14
N LYS A 435 -9.45 11.52 5.34
CA LYS A 435 -9.11 12.94 5.57
C LYS A 435 -7.82 13.34 4.85
N GLY A 436 -6.88 12.42 4.70
CA GLY A 436 -5.65 12.60 3.95
C GLY A 436 -5.90 12.63 2.44
N ASP A 437 -6.79 11.78 1.93
CA ASP A 437 -7.28 11.85 0.54
C ASP A 437 -7.81 13.25 0.24
N VAL A 438 -8.71 13.75 1.10
CA VAL A 438 -9.31 15.09 0.98
C VAL A 438 -8.23 16.16 0.96
N ALA A 439 -7.31 16.14 1.93
CA ALA A 439 -6.21 17.10 1.99
C ALA A 439 -5.36 17.12 0.71
N ARG A 440 -4.97 15.96 0.20
CA ARG A 440 -4.15 15.85 -1.02
C ARG A 440 -4.92 16.25 -2.28
N MET A 441 -6.24 16.06 -2.33
CA MET A 441 -7.08 16.61 -3.40
C MET A 441 -7.12 18.15 -3.35
N ILE A 442 -7.21 18.74 -2.16
CA ILE A 442 -7.20 20.19 -1.98
C ILE A 442 -5.82 20.80 -2.30
N PHE A 443 -4.71 20.22 -1.83
CA PHE A 443 -3.36 20.65 -2.22
C PHE A 443 -3.15 20.58 -3.73
N TYR A 444 -3.63 19.51 -4.37
CA TYR A 444 -3.58 19.39 -5.82
C TYR A 444 -4.30 20.54 -6.51
N MET A 445 -5.52 20.90 -6.06
CA MET A 445 -6.27 22.00 -6.67
C MET A 445 -5.56 23.35 -6.53
N ASP A 446 -4.96 23.62 -5.36
CA ASP A 446 -4.16 24.83 -5.08
C ASP A 446 -2.90 24.95 -5.97
N VAL A 447 -2.25 23.82 -6.26
CA VAL A 447 -1.07 23.80 -7.14
C VAL A 447 -1.45 23.78 -8.61
N ARG A 448 -2.48 23.03 -8.99
CA ARG A 448 -2.89 22.87 -10.39
C ARG A 448 -3.49 24.18 -10.93
N TYR A 449 -4.32 24.86 -10.15
CA TYR A 449 -5.11 26.00 -10.63
C TYR A 449 -4.63 27.32 -10.02
N GLU A 450 -3.42 27.76 -10.38
CA GLU A 450 -2.87 29.09 -10.01
C GLU A 450 -3.43 30.25 -10.87
N GLY A 451 -4.46 29.99 -11.68
CA GLY A 451 -4.99 30.92 -12.67
C GLY A 451 -4.02 31.21 -13.83
N GLY A 452 -4.42 32.11 -14.73
CA GLY A 452 -3.55 32.61 -15.81
C GLY A 452 -3.24 31.63 -16.95
N ASP A 453 -3.79 30.42 -16.94
CA ASP A 453 -3.73 29.46 -18.04
C ASP A 453 -5.07 29.41 -18.83
N ASN A 454 -5.13 28.59 -19.87
CA ASN A 454 -6.32 28.44 -20.70
C ASN A 454 -7.42 27.57 -20.06
N SER A 455 -7.32 27.23 -18.76
CA SER A 455 -8.30 26.39 -18.08
C SER A 455 -9.63 27.08 -17.83
N GLY A 456 -9.64 28.42 -17.84
CA GLY A 456 -10.79 29.23 -17.41
C GLY A 456 -11.08 29.15 -15.90
N THR A 457 -10.31 28.39 -15.13
CA THR A 457 -10.37 28.35 -13.67
C THR A 457 -9.58 29.54 -13.11
N PRO A 458 -10.11 30.30 -12.13
CA PRO A 458 -9.33 31.33 -11.44
C PRO A 458 -8.19 30.71 -10.60
N ASP A 459 -7.37 31.57 -10.00
CA ASP A 459 -6.43 31.15 -8.96
C ASP A 459 -7.20 30.62 -7.74
N LEU A 460 -7.07 29.31 -7.51
CA LEU A 460 -7.64 28.61 -6.36
C LEU A 460 -6.59 28.55 -5.26
N SER A 461 -6.91 29.06 -4.08
CA SER A 461 -5.96 29.06 -2.95
C SER A 461 -6.57 28.55 -1.65
N ILE A 462 -5.82 27.78 -0.87
CA ILE A 462 -6.29 27.29 0.44
C ILE A 462 -6.39 28.48 1.41
N ALA A 463 -7.46 28.54 2.20
CA ALA A 463 -7.64 29.60 3.20
C ALA A 463 -7.04 29.22 4.58
N ASN A 464 -7.19 30.11 5.55
CA ASN A 464 -6.83 29.91 6.96
C ASN A 464 -8.11 29.96 7.83
N GLY A 465 -9.10 29.13 7.48
CA GLY A 465 -10.39 29.06 8.15
C GLY A 465 -11.54 28.80 7.18
N THR A 466 -12.77 29.08 7.61
CA THR A 466 -13.95 28.98 6.74
C THR A 466 -14.09 30.21 5.84
N THR A 467 -14.72 30.02 4.68
CA THR A 467 -14.85 31.02 3.62
C THR A 467 -16.32 31.20 3.21
N SER A 468 -16.57 31.77 2.04
CA SER A 468 -17.92 32.04 1.54
C SER A 468 -18.01 31.74 0.05
N THR A 469 -19.19 31.35 -0.42
CA THR A 469 -19.40 31.07 -1.85
C THR A 469 -19.04 32.26 -2.73
N GLY A 470 -18.45 31.96 -3.89
CA GLY A 470 -18.01 32.94 -4.87
C GLY A 470 -16.56 33.38 -4.68
N VAL A 471 -15.94 33.05 -3.54
CA VAL A 471 -14.51 33.24 -3.31
C VAL A 471 -13.75 32.03 -3.84
N ALA A 472 -12.63 32.24 -4.53
CA ALA A 472 -11.80 31.16 -5.06
C ALA A 472 -10.87 30.55 -3.99
N GLN A 473 -11.38 30.37 -2.78
CA GLN A 473 -10.66 29.84 -1.63
C GLN A 473 -11.47 28.78 -0.92
N LEU A 474 -10.81 27.82 -0.29
CA LEU A 474 -11.49 26.74 0.44
C LEU A 474 -10.61 26.20 1.56
N GLY A 475 -11.23 25.89 2.69
CA GLY A 475 -10.66 25.09 3.78
C GLY A 475 -9.61 25.82 4.60
N ASP A 476 -9.13 25.15 5.64
CA ASP A 476 -8.07 25.67 6.50
C ASP A 476 -6.77 24.92 6.30
N LEU A 477 -5.72 25.66 5.93
CA LEU A 477 -4.44 25.10 5.55
C LEU A 477 -3.84 24.20 6.62
N CYS A 478 -3.88 24.62 7.88
CA CYS A 478 -3.22 23.88 8.95
C CYS A 478 -4.00 22.64 9.38
N THR A 479 -5.32 22.70 9.33
CA THR A 479 -6.17 21.52 9.51
C THR A 479 -5.95 20.51 8.39
N LEU A 480 -5.93 20.94 7.12
CA LEU A 480 -5.68 20.07 5.97
C LEU A 480 -4.26 19.47 6.01
N LEU A 481 -3.26 20.25 6.42
CA LEU A 481 -1.90 19.75 6.59
C LEU A 481 -1.82 18.71 7.72
N GLN A 482 -2.52 18.94 8.83
CA GLN A 482 -2.60 17.94 9.90
C GLN A 482 -3.30 16.67 9.42
N TRP A 483 -4.40 16.77 8.68
CA TRP A 483 -5.09 15.61 8.11
C TRP A 483 -4.20 14.82 7.15
N HIS A 484 -3.39 15.49 6.35
CA HIS A 484 -2.41 14.85 5.48
C HIS A 484 -1.34 14.07 6.26
N LEU A 485 -0.92 14.57 7.42
CA LEU A 485 0.04 13.89 8.30
C LEU A 485 -0.59 12.71 9.05
N ASP A 486 -1.84 12.87 9.49
CA ASP A 486 -2.57 11.86 10.26
C ASP A 486 -3.06 10.67 9.41
N ASP A 487 -3.33 10.90 8.12
CA ASP A 487 -3.81 9.90 7.16
C ASP A 487 -2.86 9.79 5.94
N PRO A 488 -1.79 8.98 6.04
CA PRO A 488 -0.80 8.80 4.97
C PRO A 488 -1.38 8.17 3.70
N VAL A 489 -0.70 8.39 2.56
CA VAL A 489 -1.14 7.84 1.27
C VAL A 489 -1.22 6.32 1.29
N ASN A 490 -2.38 5.78 0.93
CA ASN A 490 -2.63 4.35 0.87
C ASN A 490 -2.64 3.80 -0.59
N ASN A 491 -2.81 2.48 -0.72
CA ASN A 491 -2.82 1.81 -2.03
C ASN A 491 -4.05 2.17 -2.87
N TRP A 492 -5.18 2.50 -2.23
CA TRP A 492 -6.39 2.92 -2.92
C TRP A 492 -6.17 4.24 -3.66
N GLU A 493 -5.57 5.24 -3.01
CA GLU A 493 -5.21 6.51 -3.63
C GLU A 493 -4.18 6.36 -4.75
N ARG A 494 -3.13 5.54 -4.54
CA ARG A 494 -2.13 5.27 -5.59
C ARG A 494 -2.76 4.65 -6.83
N ARG A 495 -3.64 3.65 -6.65
CA ARG A 495 -4.40 3.03 -7.74
C ARG A 495 -5.27 4.07 -8.45
N ARG A 496 -5.99 4.89 -7.69
CA ARG A 496 -6.84 5.94 -8.24
C ARG A 496 -6.04 6.95 -9.06
N ASN A 497 -4.91 7.42 -8.54
CA ASN A 497 -3.99 8.35 -9.23
C ASN A 497 -3.46 7.75 -10.55
N ASN A 498 -3.11 6.46 -10.56
CA ASN A 498 -2.73 5.73 -11.79
C ASN A 498 -3.88 5.69 -12.81
N ARG A 499 -5.09 5.32 -12.38
CA ARG A 499 -6.25 5.24 -13.27
C ARG A 499 -6.65 6.60 -13.83
N ILE A 500 -6.51 7.67 -13.05
CA ILE A 500 -6.74 9.03 -13.55
C ILE A 500 -5.67 9.41 -14.56
N PHE A 501 -4.40 9.08 -14.32
CA PHE A 501 -3.33 9.34 -15.28
C PHE A 501 -3.57 8.65 -16.63
N GLU A 502 -4.14 7.44 -16.64
CA GLU A 502 -4.52 6.75 -17.88
C GLU A 502 -5.52 7.54 -18.74
N TRP A 503 -6.36 8.36 -18.10
CA TRP A 503 -7.40 9.17 -18.75
C TRP A 503 -6.95 10.61 -19.00
N GLN A 504 -6.54 11.29 -17.93
CA GLN A 504 -6.26 12.73 -17.91
C GLN A 504 -4.78 13.07 -18.16
N LYS A 505 -3.88 12.07 -18.18
CA LYS A 505 -2.45 12.23 -18.50
C LYS A 505 -1.68 13.17 -17.56
N ASN A 506 -2.26 13.48 -16.41
CA ASN A 506 -1.61 14.19 -15.32
C ASN A 506 -1.79 13.42 -14.00
N ARG A 507 -0.93 13.73 -13.02
CA ARG A 507 -0.90 13.06 -11.72
C ARG A 507 -1.08 14.04 -10.58
N ASN A 508 -1.67 13.57 -9.48
CA ASN A 508 -1.62 14.30 -8.22
C ASN A 508 -0.25 14.10 -7.56
N PRO A 509 0.61 15.14 -7.52
CA PRO A 509 1.97 15.01 -7.02
C PRO A 509 2.03 14.74 -5.52
N PHE A 510 0.99 15.07 -4.76
CA PHE A 510 0.94 14.85 -3.32
C PHE A 510 0.56 13.41 -2.94
N ILE A 511 0.05 12.63 -3.91
CA ILE A 511 -0.13 11.18 -3.76
C ILE A 511 1.19 10.46 -4.07
N ASP A 512 1.90 10.86 -5.12
CA ASP A 512 3.17 10.23 -5.51
C ASP A 512 4.36 10.70 -4.64
N ASN A 513 4.28 11.91 -4.07
CA ASN A 513 5.31 12.55 -3.24
C ASN A 513 4.68 13.31 -2.06
N PRO A 514 4.19 12.62 -1.02
CA PRO A 514 3.49 13.24 0.11
C PRO A 514 4.30 14.34 0.80
N GLN A 515 5.63 14.16 0.91
CA GLN A 515 6.56 15.09 1.52
C GLN A 515 6.59 16.48 0.84
N TRP A 516 6.07 16.63 -0.37
CA TRP A 516 5.99 17.94 -1.01
C TRP A 516 4.86 18.81 -0.44
N ALA A 517 3.84 18.23 0.19
CA ALA A 517 2.83 19.01 0.89
C ALA A 517 3.46 19.75 2.08
N THR A 518 4.21 19.04 2.93
CA THR A 518 4.93 19.67 4.06
C THR A 518 5.97 20.66 3.56
N ALA A 519 6.72 20.35 2.48
CA ALA A 519 7.70 21.26 1.92
C ALA A 519 7.12 22.59 1.40
N LEU A 520 5.85 22.62 0.98
CA LEU A 520 5.19 23.83 0.47
C LEU A 520 4.42 24.60 1.55
N TYR A 521 3.80 23.89 2.48
CA TYR A 521 2.79 24.48 3.36
C TYR A 521 3.19 24.55 4.84
N GLN A 522 4.11 23.70 5.32
CA GLN A 522 4.42 23.60 6.77
C GLN A 522 4.85 24.93 7.40
N SER A 523 5.62 25.76 6.68
CA SER A 523 6.09 27.04 7.22
C SER A 523 4.99 28.09 7.44
N GLN A 524 3.78 27.83 6.95
CA GLN A 524 2.62 28.71 7.10
C GLN A 524 1.77 28.31 8.31
N CYS A 525 2.08 27.18 8.95
CA CYS A 525 1.39 26.66 10.12
C CYS A 525 2.28 26.80 11.38
N PRO A 526 1.84 27.58 12.38
CA PRO A 526 2.62 27.90 13.57
C PRO A 526 2.82 26.74 14.54
#